data_AF-A0A357K4X1-F1
#
_entry.id   AF-A0A357K4X1-F1
#
_cell.length_a   1.000
_cell.length_b   1.000
_cell.length_c   1.000
_cell.angle_alpha   90.00
_cell.angle_beta   90.00
_cell.angle_gamma   90.00
#
_symmetry.space_group_name_H-M   'P 1'
#
loop_
_entity.id
_entity.type
_entity.pdbx_description
1 polymer ?
#
loop_
_entity_poly.entity_id
_entity_poly.type
_entity_poly.pdbx_seq_one_letter_code
_entity_poly.pdbx_strand_id
1 'polypeptide(L)'
;MIVENMPAFGPCVRMRGDERHQCTQMEIIKYVSSNTKYPPIAKDAGIQGTVFVYFVVGKNGKVRDVKVLREVDPRLDKEAVRVVESLPTFEPGQQRGKSVSVQYTIPVKFIIR
;
A
#
# COMPACT_ATOMS: atom_id res chain seq x y z
N MET A 1 17.98 3.82 7.15
CA MET A 1 17.71 5.26 7.27
C MET A 1 16.46 5.40 8.12
N ILE A 2 16.57 5.96 9.34
CA ILE A 2 15.38 6.21 10.17
C ILE A 2 14.73 7.47 9.64
N VAL A 3 13.55 7.32 9.04
CA VAL A 3 12.72 8.44 8.59
C VAL A 3 11.95 8.94 9.80
N GLU A 4 12.04 10.24 10.10
CA GLU A 4 11.44 10.84 11.30
C GLU A 4 9.91 10.92 11.18
N ASN A 5 9.41 11.24 9.99
CA ASN A 5 7.99 11.19 9.68
C ASN A 5 7.76 10.31 8.46
N MET A 6 7.07 9.18 8.65
CA MET A 6 6.63 8.34 7.54
C MET A 6 5.59 9.07 6.67
N PRO A 7 5.47 8.76 5.37
CA PRO A 7 4.38 9.26 4.57
C PRO A 7 3.02 8.99 5.22
N ALA A 8 2.05 9.88 5.00
CA ALA A 8 0.69 9.72 5.52
C ALA A 8 -0.33 10.32 4.56
N PHE A 9 -1.58 9.87 4.64
CA PHE A 9 -2.69 10.49 3.92
C PHE A 9 -3.94 10.52 4.80
N GLY A 10 -4.95 11.28 4.35
CA GLY A 10 -6.22 11.40 5.04
C GLY A 10 -6.07 11.78 6.52
N PRO A 11 -6.70 11.06 7.46
CA PRO A 11 -6.72 11.45 8.87
C PRO A 11 -5.36 11.28 9.58
N CYS A 12 -4.39 10.60 8.97
CA CYS A 12 -3.07 10.35 9.57
C CYS A 12 -2.10 11.52 9.41
N VAL A 13 -2.39 12.48 8.53
CA VAL A 13 -1.56 13.68 8.27
C VAL A 13 -1.34 14.53 9.53
N ARG A 14 -2.31 14.56 10.44
CA ARG A 14 -2.24 15.30 11.71
C ARG A 14 -1.37 14.64 12.79
N MET A 15 -0.97 13.39 12.59
CA MET A 15 -0.19 12.61 13.56
C MET A 15 1.32 12.74 13.28
N ARG A 16 2.14 12.42 14.28
CA ARG A 16 3.62 12.47 14.20
C ARG A 16 4.25 11.21 14.78
N GLY A 17 5.51 10.95 14.44
CA GLY A 17 6.28 9.81 14.98
C GLY A 17 5.64 8.45 14.70
N ASP A 18 5.69 7.56 15.70
CA ASP A 18 5.23 6.17 15.57
C ASP A 18 3.71 6.04 15.34
N GLU A 19 2.91 6.91 15.96
CA GLU A 19 1.45 6.93 15.78
C GLU A 19 1.07 7.18 14.31
N ARG A 20 1.80 8.09 13.65
CA ARG A 20 1.62 8.38 12.22
C ARG A 20 1.91 7.16 11.37
N HIS A 21 2.98 6.42 11.69
CA HIS A 21 3.37 5.22 10.97
C HIS A 21 2.28 4.14 11.08
N GLN A 22 1.84 3.85 12.30
CA GLN A 22 0.81 2.85 12.58
C GLN A 22 -0.52 3.22 11.91
N CYS A 23 -0.97 4.47 12.06
CA CYS A 23 -2.19 4.97 11.42
C CYS A 23 -2.12 4.79 9.90
N THR A 24 -1.03 5.23 9.28
CA THR A 24 -0.90 5.15 7.82
C THR A 24 -0.90 3.71 7.35
N GLN A 25 -0.19 2.81 8.03
CA GLN A 25 -0.18 1.40 7.68
C GLN A 25 -1.59 0.79 7.71
N MET A 26 -2.38 1.13 8.75
CA MET A 26 -3.77 0.67 8.84
C MET A 26 -4.67 1.28 7.75
N GLU A 27 -4.54 2.58 7.46
CA GLU A 27 -5.34 3.22 6.42
C GLU A 27 -4.98 2.71 5.01
N ILE A 28 -3.72 2.37 4.72
CA ILE A 28 -3.35 1.69 3.47
C ILE A 28 -4.08 0.35 3.38
N ILE A 29 -3.97 -0.50 4.40
CA ILE A 29 -4.59 -1.84 4.40
C ILE A 29 -6.11 -1.72 4.23
N LYS A 30 -6.73 -0.76 4.94
CA LYS A 30 -8.16 -0.48 4.85
C LYS A 30 -8.56 -0.03 3.45
N TYR A 31 -7.83 0.93 2.87
CA TYR A 31 -8.08 1.42 1.52
C TYR A 31 -7.96 0.29 0.48
N VAL A 32 -6.89 -0.49 0.57
CA VAL A 32 -6.66 -1.64 -0.30
C VAL A 32 -7.80 -2.63 -0.14
N SER A 33 -8.15 -3.04 1.07
CA SER A 33 -9.22 -4.01 1.30
C SER A 33 -10.58 -3.53 0.81
N SER A 34 -10.88 -2.23 0.85
CA SER A 34 -12.16 -1.68 0.39
C SER A 34 -12.21 -1.44 -1.12
N ASN A 35 -11.06 -1.23 -1.77
CA ASN A 35 -10.97 -0.97 -3.21
C ASN A 35 -10.52 -2.19 -4.03
N THR A 36 -10.13 -3.29 -3.39
CA THR A 36 -9.76 -4.54 -4.05
C THR A 36 -11.01 -5.23 -4.60
N LYS A 37 -10.98 -5.59 -5.88
CA LYS A 37 -12.03 -6.33 -6.56
C LYS A 37 -11.56 -7.74 -6.83
N TYR A 38 -12.23 -8.73 -6.25
CA TYR A 38 -11.90 -10.12 -6.52
C TYR A 38 -12.17 -10.46 -8.01
N PRO A 39 -11.17 -10.87 -8.80
CA PRO A 39 -11.40 -11.26 -10.18
C PRO A 39 -12.36 -12.46 -10.25
N PRO A 40 -13.49 -12.39 -10.99
CA PRO A 40 -14.50 -13.47 -11.02
C PRO A 40 -13.90 -14.84 -11.34
N ILE A 41 -13.01 -14.91 -12.34
CA ILE A 41 -12.36 -16.16 -12.75
C ILE A 41 -11.49 -16.75 -11.63
N ALA A 42 -10.81 -15.92 -10.84
CA ALA A 42 -10.03 -16.40 -9.69
C ALA A 42 -10.93 -16.87 -8.55
N LYS A 43 -12.10 -16.23 -8.38
CA LYS A 43 -13.12 -16.63 -7.41
C LYS A 43 -13.74 -17.98 -7.77
N ASP A 44 -14.14 -18.16 -9.02
CA ASP A 44 -14.75 -19.40 -9.52
C ASP A 44 -13.77 -20.58 -9.47
N ALA A 45 -12.48 -20.31 -9.70
CA ALA A 45 -11.41 -21.29 -9.57
C ALA A 45 -10.98 -21.56 -8.11
N GLY A 46 -11.58 -20.90 -7.12
CA GLY A 46 -11.26 -21.10 -5.70
C GLY A 46 -9.88 -20.60 -5.27
N ILE A 47 -9.23 -19.74 -6.07
CA ILE A 47 -7.84 -19.32 -5.86
C ILE A 47 -7.79 -18.23 -4.81
N GLN A 48 -7.12 -18.49 -3.68
CA GLN A 48 -6.97 -17.55 -2.56
C GLN A 48 -5.50 -17.35 -2.20
N GLY A 49 -5.19 -16.28 -1.49
CA GLY A 49 -3.86 -16.07 -0.95
C GLY A 49 -3.59 -14.63 -0.55
N THR A 50 -2.32 -14.37 -0.21
CA THR A 50 -1.83 -13.04 0.12
C THR A 50 -0.75 -12.65 -0.86
N VAL A 51 -1.02 -11.62 -1.66
CA VAL A 51 -0.06 -10.99 -2.56
C VAL A 51 0.71 -9.94 -1.78
N PHE A 52 2.04 -9.99 -1.79
CA PHE A 52 2.85 -8.94 -1.16
C PHE A 52 3.29 -7.93 -2.21
N VAL A 53 2.85 -6.69 -2.06
CA VAL A 53 3.14 -5.62 -3.01
C VAL A 53 4.12 -4.63 -2.39
N TYR A 54 5.24 -4.43 -3.06
CA TYR A 54 6.21 -3.38 -2.81
C TYR A 54 5.86 -2.13 -3.61
N PHE A 55 6.08 -0.96 -3.01
CA PHE A 55 6.02 0.31 -3.74
C PHE A 55 6.82 1.39 -3.03
N VAL A 56 7.07 2.49 -3.73
CA VAL A 56 7.77 3.66 -3.20
C VAL A 56 6.82 4.85 -3.19
N VAL A 57 6.71 5.51 -2.03
CA VAL A 57 6.13 6.85 -1.96
C VAL A 57 7.24 7.86 -2.23
N GLY A 58 7.11 8.60 -3.33
CA GLY A 58 8.08 9.60 -3.75
C GLY A 58 8.10 10.85 -2.87
N LYS A 59 9.06 11.74 -3.12
CA LYS A 59 9.14 13.05 -2.46
C LYS A 59 7.96 13.98 -2.77
N ASN A 60 7.24 13.69 -3.85
CA ASN A 60 6.01 14.37 -4.27
C ASN A 60 4.74 13.71 -3.70
N GLY A 61 4.88 12.71 -2.83
CA GLY A 61 3.74 12.00 -2.25
C GLY A 61 3.08 10.96 -3.16
N LYS A 62 3.53 10.82 -4.41
CA LYS A 62 2.94 9.87 -5.35
C LYS A 62 3.56 8.49 -5.19
N VAL A 63 2.74 7.47 -5.37
CA VAL A 63 3.17 6.08 -5.47
C VAL A 63 3.88 5.87 -6.80
N ARG A 64 4.99 5.11 -6.78
CA ARG A 64 5.77 4.69 -7.94
C ARG A 64 6.47 3.36 -7.64
N ASP A 65 7.09 2.78 -8.67
CA ASP A 65 7.91 1.56 -8.56
C ASP A 65 7.15 0.39 -7.91
N VAL A 66 5.87 0.22 -8.27
CA VAL A 66 4.99 -0.84 -7.74
C VAL A 66 5.42 -2.19 -8.30
N LYS A 67 5.66 -3.17 -7.42
CA LYS A 67 6.14 -4.51 -7.77
C LYS A 67 5.50 -5.56 -6.86
N VAL A 68 5.20 -6.72 -7.42
CA VAL A 68 4.80 -7.88 -6.61
C VAL A 68 6.06 -8.60 -6.15
N LEU A 69 6.22 -8.77 -4.83
CA LEU A 69 7.35 -9.50 -4.24
C LEU A 69 7.03 -10.99 -4.03
N ARG A 70 5.76 -11.30 -3.81
CA ARG A 70 5.27 -12.65 -3.65
C ARG A 70 3.95 -12.77 -4.39
N GLU A 71 4.04 -13.45 -5.53
CA GLU A 71 2.95 -13.75 -6.43
C GLU A 71 2.08 -14.88 -5.84
N VAL A 72 0.82 -14.91 -6.26
CA VAL A 72 -0.13 -16.00 -5.92
C VAL A 72 -0.76 -16.53 -7.20
N ASP A 73 -1.33 -15.64 -7.99
CA ASP A 73 -1.93 -15.94 -9.28
C ASP A 73 -1.93 -14.64 -10.10
N PRO A 74 -1.56 -14.67 -11.39
CA PRO A 74 -1.43 -13.46 -12.20
C PRO A 74 -2.66 -12.54 -12.20
N ARG A 75 -3.87 -13.08 -11.99
CA ARG A 75 -5.11 -12.30 -11.92
C ARG A 75 -5.21 -11.54 -10.60
N LEU A 76 -4.85 -12.18 -9.49
CA LEU A 76 -4.80 -11.55 -8.17
C LEU A 76 -3.66 -10.53 -8.08
N ASP A 77 -2.51 -10.88 -8.65
CA ASP A 77 -1.31 -10.04 -8.68
C ASP A 77 -1.59 -8.73 -9.43
N LYS A 78 -2.23 -8.83 -10.61
CA LYS A 78 -2.63 -7.66 -11.41
C LYS A 78 -3.60 -6.75 -10.65
N GLU A 79 -4.57 -7.32 -9.94
CA GLU A 79 -5.50 -6.52 -9.13
C GLU A 79 -4.82 -5.87 -7.94
N ALA A 80 -3.90 -6.58 -7.28
CA ALA A 80 -3.12 -6.04 -6.17
C ALA A 80 -2.25 -4.86 -6.61
N VAL A 81 -1.63 -4.93 -7.79
CA VAL A 81 -0.90 -3.79 -8.37
C VAL A 81 -1.84 -2.62 -8.64
N ARG A 82 -2.97 -2.85 -9.31
CA ARG A 82 -3.95 -1.81 -9.66
C ARG A 82 -4.43 -1.02 -8.44
N VAL A 83 -4.76 -1.71 -7.34
CA VAL A 83 -5.31 -1.06 -6.13
C VAL A 83 -4.24 -0.27 -5.38
N VAL A 84 -2.97 -0.72 -5.42
CA VAL A 84 -1.84 0.01 -4.85
C VAL A 84 -1.49 1.24 -5.68
N GLU A 85 -1.53 1.15 -7.00
CA GLU A 85 -1.35 2.30 -7.89
C GLU A 85 -2.47 3.34 -7.74
N SER A 86 -3.67 2.92 -7.35
CA SER A 86 -4.79 3.84 -7.12
C SER A 86 -4.80 4.48 -5.72
N LEU A 87 -3.79 4.22 -4.88
CA LEU A 87 -3.68 4.87 -3.57
C LEU A 87 -3.68 6.40 -3.72
N PRO A 88 -4.23 7.14 -2.73
CA PRO A 88 -4.26 8.58 -2.77
C PRO A 88 -2.83 9.17 -2.72
N THR A 89 -2.71 10.45 -3.07
CA THR A 89 -1.44 11.15 -2.87
C THR A 89 -1.18 11.33 -1.38
N PHE A 90 0.03 10.97 -0.95
CA PHE A 90 0.50 11.06 0.43
C PHE A 90 1.12 12.44 0.69
N GLU A 91 1.10 12.88 1.93
CA GLU A 91 2.13 13.76 2.43
C GLU A 91 3.45 12.96 2.48
N PRO A 92 4.53 13.45 1.84
CA PRO A 92 5.77 12.69 1.72
C PRO A 92 6.43 12.48 3.08
N GLY A 93 7.29 11.45 3.14
CA GLY A 93 8.10 11.23 4.32
C GLY A 93 9.09 12.39 4.51
N GLN A 94 9.41 12.70 5.76
CA GLN A 94 10.36 13.76 6.09
C GLN A 94 11.51 13.22 6.94
N GLN A 95 12.70 13.73 6.63
CA GLN A 95 13.90 13.52 7.44
C GLN A 95 14.69 14.82 7.48
N ARG A 96 14.96 15.35 8.69
CA ARG A 96 15.67 16.61 8.92
C ARG A 96 15.07 17.77 8.12
N GLY A 97 13.74 17.84 8.09
CA GLY A 97 12.96 18.84 7.34
C GLY A 97 13.00 18.69 5.82
N LYS A 98 13.58 17.62 5.27
CA LYS A 98 13.62 17.36 3.82
C LYS A 98 12.70 16.20 3.45
N SER A 99 11.95 16.37 2.36
CA SER A 99 11.14 15.28 1.80
C SER A 99 12.02 14.14 1.27
N VAL A 100 11.74 12.93 1.72
CA VAL A 100 12.45 11.70 1.35
C VAL A 100 11.48 10.70 0.75
N SER A 101 12.00 9.82 -0.11
CA SER A 101 11.22 8.69 -0.62
C SER A 101 11.24 7.55 0.39
N VAL A 102 10.09 6.89 0.56
CA VAL A 102 9.93 5.81 1.53
C VAL A 102 9.36 4.59 0.84
N GLN A 103 9.92 3.43 1.18
CA GLN A 103 9.53 2.14 0.64
C GLN A 103 8.49 1.50 1.55
N TYR A 104 7.48 0.88 0.95
CA TYR A 104 6.46 0.12 1.64
C TYR A 104 6.40 -1.29 1.08
N THR A 105 5.98 -2.23 1.92
CA THR A 105 5.55 -3.55 1.50
C THR A 105 4.28 -3.87 2.26
N ILE A 106 3.19 -4.12 1.55
CA ILE A 106 1.90 -4.38 2.16
C ILE A 106 1.34 -5.74 1.70
N PRO A 107 0.63 -6.45 2.58
CA PRO A 107 -0.11 -7.65 2.19
C PRO A 107 -1.49 -7.26 1.62
N VAL A 108 -1.80 -7.76 0.42
CA VAL A 108 -3.14 -7.71 -0.18
C VAL A 108 -3.74 -9.11 -0.09
N LYS A 109 -4.78 -9.27 0.74
CA LYS A 109 -5.35 -10.57 1.06
C LYS A 109 -6.62 -10.84 0.24
N PHE A 110 -6.61 -11.91 -0.53
CA PHE A 110 -7.76 -12.41 -1.28
C PHE A 110 -8.32 -13.65 -0.58
N ILE A 111 -9.49 -13.49 0.03
CA ILE A 111 -10.21 -14.57 0.73
C ILE A 111 -11.60 -14.66 0.14
N ILE A 112 -12.05 -15.87 -0.18
CA ILE A 112 -13.45 -16.14 -0.49
C ILE A 112 -14.15 -16.37 0.85
N ARG A 113 -15.14 -15.54 1.16
CA ARG A 113 -16.04 -15.75 2.29
C ARG A 113 -17.23 -16.59 1.88
#